data_AF-A0A970H4L6-F1
#
_entry.id   AF-A0A970H4L6-F1
#
_cell.length_a   1.000
_cell.length_b   1.000
_cell.length_c   1.000
_cell.angle_alpha   90.00
_cell.angle_beta   90.00
_cell.angle_gamma   90.00
#
_symmetry.space_group_name_H-M   'P 1'
#
loop_
_entity.id
_entity.type
_entity.pdbx_description
1 polymer ?
#
loop_
_entity_poly.entity_id
_entity_poly.type
_entity_poly.pdbx_seq_one_letter_code
_entity_poly.pdbx_strand_id
1 'polypeptide(L)' 'MFIAIFQNQNECVKVHSLLKKRGIQSDIIATPRKFLRAGSCSYCLRFHPHDIDKVRQSAKSAGIPILAIYKL' A
#
# COMPACT_ATOMS: atom_id res chain seq x y z
N MET A 1 3.94 -11.30 -5.94
CA MET A 1 3.59 -9.87 -5.80
C MET A 1 2.87 -9.66 -4.48
N PHE A 2 2.93 -8.47 -3.89
CA PHE A 2 2.24 -8.14 -2.64
C PHE A 2 1.34 -6.92 -2.83
N ILE A 3 0.29 -6.81 -2.00
CA ILE A 3 -0.54 -5.62 -1.90
C ILE A 3 -0.63 -5.13 -0.47
N ALA A 4 -0.64 -3.81 -0.27
CA ALA A 4 -0.93 -3.16 1.01
C ALA A 4 -2.28 -2.45 0.93
N ILE A 5 -3.13 -2.71 1.93
CA ILE A 5 -4.46 -2.13 2.08
C ILE A 5 -4.40 -0.96 3.05
N PHE A 6 -5.08 0.13 2.69
CA PHE A 6 -5.18 1.36 3.47
C PHE A 6 -6.65 1.66 3.81
N GLN A 7 -6.87 2.59 4.72
CA GLN A 7 -8.23 2.97 5.15
C GLN A 7 -8.92 3.82 4.09
N ASN A 8 -8.20 4.75 3.48
CA ASN A 8 -8.71 5.65 2.44
C ASN A 8 -7.74 5.76 1.24
N GLN A 9 -8.23 6.34 0.14
CA GLN A 9 -7.43 6.50 -1.08
C GLN A 9 -6.25 7.46 -0.90
N ASN A 10 -6.42 8.51 -0.10
CA ASN A 10 -5.40 9.53 0.14
C ASN A 10 -4.15 8.94 0.81
N GLU A 11 -4.34 8.04 1.77
CA GLU A 11 -3.25 7.29 2.40
C GLU A 11 -2.46 6.47 1.39
N CYS A 12 -3.15 5.69 0.56
CA CYS A 12 -2.53 4.87 -0.48
C CYS A 12 -1.69 5.74 -1.44
N VAL A 13 -2.27 6.86 -1.91
CA VAL A 13 -1.58 7.80 -2.82
C VAL A 13 -0.37 8.44 -2.15
N LYS A 14 -0.47 8.82 -0.87
CA LYS A 14 0.64 9.44 -0.13
C LYS A 14 1.79 8.47 0.08
N VAL A 15 1.51 7.22 0.44
CA VAL A 15 2.56 6.18 0.56
C VAL A 15 3.20 5.88 -0.80
N HIS A 16 2.40 5.75 -1.86
CA HIS A 16 2.92 5.57 -3.22
C HIS A 16 3.88 6.70 -3.63
N SER A 17 3.50 7.96 -3.38
CA SER A 17 4.35 9.13 -3.66
C SER A 17 5.69 9.09 -2.90
N LEU A 18 5.66 8.67 -1.63
CA LEU A 18 6.89 8.52 -0.83
C LEU A 18 7.80 7.41 -1.37
N LEU A 19 7.22 6.28 -1.79
CA LEU A 19 7.98 5.18 -2.37
C LEU A 19 8.61 5.59 -3.71
N LYS A 20 7.85 6.30 -4.55
CA LYS A 20 8.34 6.85 -5.81
C LYS A 20 9.51 7.81 -5.59
N LYS A 21 9.42 8.71 -4.61
CA LYS A 21 10.53 9.61 -4.23
C LYS A 21 11.78 8.86 -3.75
N ARG A 22 11.63 7.66 -3.20
CA ARG A 22 12.73 6.79 -2.75
C ARG A 22 13.20 5.81 -3.83
N GLY A 23 12.70 5.92 -5.07
CA GLY A 23 13.05 5.01 -6.17
C GLY A 23 12.50 3.59 -6.03
N ILE A 24 11.49 3.38 -5.19
CA ILE A 24 10.88 2.07 -4.96
C ILE A 24 9.70 1.89 -5.91
N GLN A 25 9.73 0.82 -6.69
CA GLN A 25 8.64 0.49 -7.61
C GLN A 25 7.39 0.05 -6.83
N SER A 26 6.28 0.73 -7.10
CA SER A 26 4.97 0.38 -6.59
C SER A 26 3.91 0.91 -7.55
N ASP A 27 2.74 0.28 -7.57
CA ASP A 27 1.59 0.71 -8.37
C ASP A 27 0.37 0.88 -7.47
N ILE A 28 -0.52 1.80 -7.84
CA ILE A 28 -1.87 1.85 -7.27
C ILE A 28 -2.78 1.05 -8.18
N ILE A 29 -3.44 0.04 -7.63
CA ILE A 29 -4.40 -0.80 -8.35
C ILE A 29 -5.73 -0.82 -7.60
N ALA A 30 -6.80 -1.27 -8.25
CA ALA A 30 -8.05 -1.56 -7.54
C ALA A 30 -7.86 -2.73 -6.56
N THR A 31 -8.40 -2.61 -5.35
CA THR A 31 -8.37 -3.67 -4.34
C THR A 31 -9.14 -4.89 -4.85
N PRO A 32 -8.52 -6.07 -4.99
CA PRO A 32 -9.23 -7.28 -5.41
C PRO A 32 -10.38 -7.59 -4.44
N ARG A 33 -11.54 -8.01 -4.96
CA ARG A 33 -12.74 -8.28 -4.14
C ARG A 33 -12.50 -9.20 -2.94
N LYS A 34 -11.62 -10.20 -3.09
CA LYS A 34 -11.22 -11.13 -2.01
C LYS A 34 -10.55 -10.46 -0.81
N PHE A 35 -10.02 -9.25 -0.98
CA PHE A 35 -9.29 -8.50 0.04
C PHE A 35 -10.01 -7.20 0.43
N LEU A 36 -11.13 -6.88 -0.22
CA LEU A 36 -11.93 -5.72 0.09
C LEU A 36 -12.64 -5.95 1.43
N ARG A 37 -12.40 -5.07 2.40
CA ARG A 37 -13.01 -5.12 3.73
C ARG A 37 -13.84 -3.88 4.00
N ALA A 38 -14.85 -4.00 4.86
CA ALA A 38 -15.57 -2.84 5.39
C ALA A 38 -14.57 -1.87 6.04
N GLY A 39 -14.63 -0.59 5.64
CA GLY A 39 -13.70 0.45 6.12
C GLY A 39 -12.32 0.50 5.45
N SER A 40 -12.09 -0.31 4.40
CA SER A 40 -10.90 -0.19 3.53
C SER A 40 -11.22 0.51 2.22
N CYS A 41 -10.21 1.09 1.57
CA CYS A 41 -10.42 1.75 0.29
C CYS A 41 -10.42 0.78 -0.89
N SER A 42 -11.11 1.18 -1.96
CA SER A 42 -11.19 0.44 -3.22
C SER A 42 -9.87 0.40 -4.00
N TYR A 43 -8.80 0.99 -3.47
CA TYR A 43 -7.47 1.03 -4.06
C TYR A 43 -6.44 0.44 -3.10
N CYS A 44 -5.46 -0.28 -3.63
CA CYS A 44 -4.36 -0.81 -2.85
C CYS A 44 -3.04 -0.56 -3.54
N LEU A 45 -1.97 -0.62 -2.76
CA LEU A 45 -0.62 -0.44 -3.25
C LEU A 45 -0.01 -1.81 -3.57
N ARG A 46 0.27 -2.08 -4.84
CA ARG A 46 1.00 -3.27 -5.30
C ARG A 46 2.49 -3.00 -5.31
N PHE A 47 3.29 -3.94 -4.82
CA PHE A 47 4.75 -3.81 -4.77
C PHE A 47 5.45 -5.18 -4.80
N HIS A 48 6.77 -5.16 -5.02
CA HIS A 48 7.59 -6.37 -5.05
C HIS A 48 7.82 -6.91 -3.62
N PRO A 49 7.80 -8.25 -3.39
CA PRO A 49 8.02 -8.84 -2.07
C PRO A 49 9.26 -8.31 -1.33
N HIS A 50 10.36 -8.07 -2.05
CA HIS A 50 11.62 -7.56 -1.50
C HIS A 50 11.51 -6.13 -0.90
N ASP A 51 10.46 -5.38 -1.22
CA ASP A 51 10.28 -4.02 -0.75
C ASP A 51 9.32 -3.91 0.44
N ILE A 52 8.86 -5.03 1.02
CA ILE A 52 7.88 -5.03 2.12
C ILE A 52 8.31 -4.16 3.31
N ASP A 53 9.57 -4.25 3.72
CA ASP A 53 10.11 -3.47 4.83
C ASP A 53 10.18 -1.98 4.48
N LYS A 54 10.52 -1.65 3.22
CA LYS A 54 10.56 -0.27 2.74
C LYS A 54 9.16 0.34 2.65
N VAL A 55 8.14 -0.45 2.29
CA VAL A 55 6.73 -0.04 2.30
C VAL A 55 6.27 0.24 3.72
N ARG A 56 6.54 -0.67 4.66
CA ARG A 56 6.24 -0.48 6.08
C ARG A 56 6.93 0.76 6.65
N GLN A 57 8.21 0.95 6.35
CA GLN A 57 8.96 2.11 6.81
C GLN A 57 8.42 3.42 6.22
N SER A 58 8.07 3.43 4.93
CA SER A 58 7.49 4.60 4.26
C SER A 58 6.13 4.99 4.87
N ALA A 59 5.25 4.00 5.10
CA ALA A 59 3.96 4.23 5.75
C ALA A 59 4.12 4.72 7.19
N LYS A 60 5.01 4.07 7.98
CA LYS A 60 5.33 4.48 9.35
C LYS A 60 5.87 5.92 9.40
N SER A 61 6.78 6.30 8.49
CA SER A 61 7.32 7.66 8.43
C SER A 61 6.28 8.72 8.05
N ALA A 62 5.17 8.32 7.43
CA ALA A 62 4.07 9.20 7.08
C ALA A 62 2.97 9.26 8.16
N GLY A 63 3.09 8.49 9.23
CA GLY A 63 2.01 8.30 10.22
C GLY A 63 0.79 7.57 9.66
N ILE A 64 0.96 6.79 8.58
CA ILE A 64 -0.13 6.10 7.88
C ILE A 64 -0.16 4.63 8.31
N PRO A 65 -1.26 4.15 8.92
CA PRO A 65 -1.41 2.74 9.24
C PRO A 65 -1.65 1.91 7.98
N ILE A 66 -0.95 0.78 7.86
CA ILE A 66 -1.28 -0.25 6.87
C ILE A 66 -2.24 -1.23 7.53
N LEU A 67 -3.46 -1.35 7.01
CA LEU A 67 -4.50 -2.22 7.59
C LEU A 67 -4.14 -3.70 7.43
N ALA A 68 -3.62 -4.07 6.25
CA ALA A 68 -3.21 -5.42 5.95
C ALA A 68 -2.23 -5.44 4.77
N ILE A 69 -1.40 -6.48 4.73
CA ILE A 69 -0.56 -6.80 3.58
C ILE A 69 -0.88 -8.23 3.16
N TYR A 70 -1.18 -8.44 1.87
CA TYR A 70 -1.48 -9.75 1.31
C TYR A 70 -0.49 -10.13 0.21
N LYS A 71 -0.18 -11.43 0.13
CA LYS A 71 0.48 -12.01 -1.03
C LYS A 71 -0.57 -12.24 -2.13
N LEU A 72 -0.30 -11.72 -3.32
CA LEU A 72 -1.11 -11.96 -4.52
C LEU A 72 -0.83 -13.34 -5.08
#